data_AF-A0A4P6FHP6-F1
#
_entry.id   AF-A0A4P6FHP6-F1
#
_cell.length_a   1.000
_cell.length_b   1.000
_cell.length_c   1.000
_cell.angle_alpha   90.00
_cell.angle_beta   90.00
_cell.angle_gamma   90.00
#
_symmetry.space_group_name_H-M   'P 1'
#
loop_
_entity.id
_entity.type
_entity.pdbx_description
1 polymer ?
#
loop_
_entity_poly.entity_id
_entity_poly.type
_entity_poly.pdbx_seq_one_letter_code
_entity_poly.pdbx_strand_id
1 'polypeptide(L)'
;MLLFLSVVALLEWSSGNAVPPPSPRDPEIMVTGQRLKRIRVETRRDPKTGMVRCRVKRTSGDPALDGRVCDAVLTCARVARKPSDMEACVTPRLAAIGNPSKPQADAPD
;
A
#
# COMPACT_ATOMS: atom_id res chain seq x y z
N MET A 1 -44.34 -16.94 -52.78
CA MET A 1 -45.28 -17.10 -51.64
C MET A 1 -44.50 -16.90 -50.34
N LEU A 2 -45.03 -15.99 -49.52
CA LEU A 2 -44.86 -15.74 -48.07
C LEU A 2 -44.04 -16.80 -47.29
N LEU A 3 -42.94 -16.38 -46.65
CA LEU A 3 -42.81 -16.08 -45.19
C LEU A 3 -42.75 -17.31 -44.28
N PHE A 4 -41.57 -17.56 -43.68
CA PHE A 4 -41.40 -18.02 -42.28
C PHE A 4 -40.01 -17.54 -41.82
N LEU A 5 -39.89 -16.31 -41.34
CA LEU A 5 -39.89 -15.92 -39.91
C LEU A 5 -38.91 -16.74 -39.06
N SER A 6 -37.76 -16.11 -38.86
CA SER A 6 -36.66 -16.43 -37.96
C SER A 6 -37.15 -16.50 -36.51
N VAL A 7 -37.06 -17.67 -35.87
CA VAL A 7 -37.07 -17.74 -34.40
C VAL A 7 -35.64 -17.63 -33.93
N VAL A 8 -35.32 -16.47 -33.39
CA VAL A 8 -34.08 -16.17 -32.69
C VAL A 8 -34.02 -17.04 -31.44
N ALA A 9 -33.31 -18.17 -31.50
CA ALA A 9 -32.89 -18.89 -30.31
C ALA A 9 -31.69 -18.15 -29.71
N LEU A 10 -31.97 -17.12 -28.90
CA LEU A 10 -31.03 -16.59 -27.92
C LEU A 10 -30.77 -17.70 -26.89
N LEU A 11 -29.79 -18.57 -27.13
CA LEU A 11 -29.15 -19.28 -26.04
C LEU A 11 -28.36 -18.25 -25.25
N GLU A 12 -28.98 -17.79 -24.17
CA GLU A 12 -28.37 -16.96 -23.14
C GLU A 12 -27.14 -17.69 -22.59
N TRP A 13 -25.97 -17.15 -22.93
CA TRP A 13 -24.69 -17.41 -22.27
C TRP A 13 -24.87 -17.21 -20.76
N SER A 14 -25.13 -18.29 -20.05
CA SER A 14 -24.88 -18.39 -18.62
C SER A 14 -23.37 -18.59 -18.44
N SER A 15 -22.61 -17.52 -18.67
CA SER A 15 -21.25 -17.40 -18.16
C SER A 15 -21.34 -17.40 -16.64
N GLY A 16 -21.25 -18.57 -16.03
CA GLY A 16 -21.02 -18.71 -14.61
C GLY A 16 -19.80 -17.88 -14.27
N ASN A 17 -20.01 -16.77 -13.57
CA ASN A 17 -18.95 -16.06 -12.87
C ASN A 17 -18.46 -17.01 -11.77
N ALA A 18 -17.54 -17.90 -12.13
CA ALA A 18 -16.71 -18.59 -11.16
C ALA A 18 -15.92 -17.48 -10.46
N VAL A 19 -16.37 -17.10 -9.25
CA VAL A 19 -15.58 -16.27 -8.35
C VAL A 19 -14.27 -17.04 -8.16
N PRO A 20 -13.12 -16.54 -8.66
CA PRO A 20 -11.87 -17.23 -8.49
C PRO A 20 -11.63 -17.40 -6.98
N PRO A 21 -11.16 -18.57 -6.52
CA PRO A 21 -10.87 -18.77 -5.12
C PRO A 21 -9.92 -17.65 -4.66
N PRO A 22 -10.11 -17.10 -3.44
CA PRO A 22 -9.25 -16.04 -2.93
C PRO A 22 -7.80 -16.47 -3.09
N SER A 23 -7.03 -15.63 -3.77
CA SER A 23 -5.62 -15.89 -4.02
C SER A 23 -4.92 -16.01 -2.66
N PRO A 24 -3.96 -16.93 -2.46
CA PRO A 24 -3.17 -17.01 -1.23
C PRO A 24 -2.47 -15.70 -0.83
N ARG A 25 -2.44 -14.69 -1.72
CA ARG A 25 -1.90 -13.35 -1.49
C ARG A 25 -2.84 -12.41 -0.71
N ASP A 26 -4.14 -12.66 -0.68
CA ASP A 26 -5.10 -11.82 0.04
C ASP A 26 -4.91 -11.81 1.57
N PRO A 27 -4.65 -12.94 2.27
CA PRO A 27 -4.40 -12.91 3.71
C PRO A 27 -3.13 -12.13 4.06
N GLU A 28 -2.06 -12.25 3.26
CA GLU A 28 -0.78 -11.58 3.53
C GLU A 28 -0.88 -10.06 3.41
N ILE A 29 -1.62 -9.56 2.40
CA ILE A 29 -1.88 -8.13 2.21
C ILE A 29 -2.73 -7.58 3.36
N MET A 30 -3.79 -8.29 3.76
CA MET A 30 -4.64 -7.88 4.88
C MET A 30 -3.85 -7.80 6.20
N VAL A 31 -2.96 -8.77 6.44
CA VAL A 31 -2.09 -8.79 7.63
C VAL A 31 -1.10 -7.62 7.63
N THR A 32 -0.51 -7.28 6.48
CA THR A 32 0.43 -6.16 6.37
C THR A 32 -0.27 -4.81 6.60
N GLY A 33 -1.46 -4.61 6.00
CA GLY A 33 -2.27 -3.42 6.24
C GLY A 33 -2.70 -3.26 7.71
N GLN A 34 -3.12 -4.36 8.36
CA GLN A 34 -3.44 -4.34 9.80
C GLN A 34 -2.20 -4.08 10.67
N ARG A 35 -1.04 -4.62 10.31
CA ARG A 35 0.23 -4.38 11.00
C ARG A 35 0.66 -2.91 10.91
N LEU A 36 0.49 -2.27 9.76
CA LEU A 36 0.74 -0.84 9.56
C LEU A 36 -0.15 0.06 10.43
N LYS A 37 -1.39 -0.35 10.75
CA LYS A 37 -2.25 0.41 11.69
C LYS A 37 -1.73 0.41 13.13
N ARG A 38 -0.90 -0.58 13.50
CA ARG A 38 -0.39 -0.75 14.87
C ARG A 38 0.96 -0.07 15.09
N ILE A 39 1.77 0.05 14.05
CA ILE A 39 3.11 0.63 14.17
C ILE A 39 3.01 2.11 14.56
N ARG A 40 3.91 2.55 15.44
CA ARG A 40 4.09 3.97 15.76
C ARG A 40 5.58 4.28 15.74
N VAL A 41 5.99 5.28 14.99
CA VAL A 41 7.37 5.74 14.90
C VAL A 41 7.45 7.25 15.14
N GLU A 42 8.56 7.73 15.66
CA GLU A 42 8.88 9.15 15.74
C GLU A 42 10.27 9.41 15.14
N THR A 43 10.51 10.61 14.64
CA THR A 43 11.86 11.07 14.32
C THR A 43 12.45 11.82 15.49
N ARG A 44 13.75 11.61 15.74
CA ARG A 44 14.54 12.35 16.72
C ARG A 44 15.74 12.93 16.00
N ARG A 45 15.92 14.24 16.13
CA ARG A 45 17.10 14.94 15.63
C ARG A 45 18.12 15.03 16.75
N ASP A 46 19.33 14.58 16.48
CA ASP A 46 20.48 14.80 17.35
C ASP A 46 20.86 16.29 17.29
N PRO A 47 20.87 17.02 18.42
CA PRO A 47 21.12 18.46 18.43
C PRO A 47 22.59 18.83 18.16
N LYS A 48 23.54 17.88 18.33
CA LYS A 48 24.97 18.13 18.12
C LYS A 48 25.39 17.85 16.68
N THR A 49 24.92 16.73 16.12
CA THR A 49 25.31 16.27 14.78
C THR A 49 24.28 16.63 13.71
N GLY A 50 23.08 17.04 14.11
CA GLY A 50 21.96 17.28 13.20
C GLY A 50 21.35 16.02 12.59
N MET A 51 21.89 14.83 12.91
CA MET A 51 21.46 13.54 12.37
C MET A 51 20.03 13.22 12.81
N VAL A 52 19.19 12.81 11.87
CA VAL A 52 17.82 12.36 12.16
C VAL A 52 17.81 10.84 12.28
N ARG A 53 17.22 10.34 13.36
CA ARG A 53 17.00 8.91 13.62
C ARG A 53 15.51 8.60 13.73
N CYS A 54 15.12 7.43 13.27
CA CYS A 54 13.79 6.88 13.52
C CYS A 54 13.81 6.12 14.84
N ARG A 55 12.79 6.31 15.68
CA ARG A 55 12.55 5.52 16.88
C ARG A 55 11.19 4.85 16.78
N VAL A 56 11.18 3.52 16.81
CA VAL A 56 9.95 2.74 16.92
C VAL A 56 9.40 2.86 18.35
N LYS A 57 8.18 3.38 18.49
CA LYS A 57 7.43 3.49 19.75
C LYS A 57 6.55 2.29 20.00
N ARG A 58 6.01 1.73 18.92
CA ARG A 58 5.20 0.51 18.94
C ARG A 58 5.54 -0.28 17.69
N THR A 59 6.00 -1.51 17.88
CA THR A 59 6.30 -2.45 16.79
C THR A 59 5.02 -2.93 16.13
N SER A 60 5.09 -3.22 14.83
CA SER A 60 4.05 -3.93 14.10
C SER A 60 3.98 -5.44 14.44
N GLY A 61 5.04 -5.98 15.05
CA GLY A 61 5.30 -7.41 15.22
C GLY A 61 6.16 -8.00 14.09
N ASP A 62 6.60 -7.19 13.13
CA ASP A 62 7.41 -7.58 11.97
C ASP A 62 8.61 -6.62 11.83
N PRO A 63 9.83 -7.08 12.15
CA PRO A 63 11.03 -6.24 12.08
C PRO A 63 11.33 -5.68 10.69
N ALA A 64 11.01 -6.43 9.64
CA ALA A 64 11.24 -5.99 8.26
C ALA A 64 10.25 -4.88 7.88
N LEU A 65 8.99 -5.02 8.27
CA LEU A 65 7.99 -3.97 8.11
C LEU A 65 8.35 -2.71 8.91
N ASP A 66 8.78 -2.88 10.17
CA ASP A 66 9.19 -1.78 11.03
C ASP A 66 10.38 -1.01 10.42
N GLY A 67 11.36 -1.72 9.86
CA GLY A 67 12.49 -1.14 9.13
C GLY A 67 12.06 -0.31 7.93
N ARG A 68 11.23 -0.88 7.05
CA ARG A 68 10.72 -0.17 5.85
C ARG A 68 9.96 1.10 6.21
N VAL A 69 9.14 1.07 7.26
CA VAL A 69 8.42 2.27 7.74
C VAL A 69 9.41 3.32 8.26
N CYS A 70 10.43 2.90 9.02
CA CYS A 70 11.46 3.82 9.49
C CYS A 70 12.24 4.47 8.35
N ASP A 71 12.62 3.71 7.33
CA ASP A 71 13.36 4.24 6.17
C ASP A 71 12.53 5.24 5.37
N ALA A 72 11.23 4.96 5.19
CA ALA A 72 10.30 5.90 4.56
C ALA A 72 10.21 7.22 5.34
N VAL A 73 10.07 7.15 6.66
CA VAL A 73 9.99 8.32 7.53
C VAL A 73 11.30 9.11 7.55
N LEU A 74 12.46 8.43 7.61
CA LEU A 74 13.77 9.08 7.53
C LEU A 74 14.00 9.78 6.19
N THR A 75 13.55 9.16 5.10
CA THR A 75 13.62 9.75 3.76
C THR A 75 12.85 11.06 3.71
N CYS A 76 11.64 11.08 4.26
CA CYS A 76 10.82 12.30 4.29
C CYS A 76 11.37 13.37 5.24
N ALA A 77 11.95 12.97 6.37
CA ALA A 77 12.52 13.90 7.33
C ALA A 77 13.73 14.68 6.80
N ARG A 78 14.38 14.21 5.72
CA ARG A 78 15.46 14.93 5.04
C ARG A 78 14.97 16.15 4.26
N VAL A 79 13.75 16.10 3.74
CA VAL A 79 13.22 17.12 2.81
C VAL A 79 12.13 18.00 3.41
N ALA A 80 11.42 17.50 4.42
CA ALA A 80 10.30 18.22 5.02
C ALA A 80 10.76 19.39 5.88
N ARG A 81 10.11 20.54 5.72
CA ARG A 81 10.36 21.76 6.52
C ARG A 81 9.25 22.04 7.51
N LYS A 82 8.04 21.51 7.26
CA LYS A 82 6.85 21.62 8.11
C LYS A 82 6.08 20.30 8.16
N PRO A 83 5.17 20.12 9.14
CA PRO A 83 4.42 18.87 9.30
C PRO A 83 3.66 18.41 8.04
N SER A 84 3.09 19.34 7.28
CA SER A 84 2.38 19.00 6.04
C SER A 84 3.29 18.42 4.96
N ASP A 85 4.57 18.83 4.90
CA ASP A 85 5.55 18.26 3.97
C ASP A 85 5.88 16.81 4.35
N MET A 86 5.97 16.54 5.66
CA MET A 86 6.15 15.18 6.17
C MET A 86 4.96 14.31 5.79
N GLU A 87 3.73 14.78 6.03
CA GLU A 87 2.52 14.04 5.73
C GLU A 87 2.40 13.74 4.22
N ALA A 88 2.61 14.74 3.38
CA ALA A 88 2.58 14.61 1.92
C ALA A 88 3.63 13.61 1.41
N CYS A 89 4.80 13.56 2.05
CA CYS A 89 5.87 12.64 1.67
C CYS A 89 5.65 11.21 2.18
N VAL A 90 5.21 11.05 3.43
CA VAL A 90 5.10 9.75 4.11
C VAL A 90 3.89 8.95 3.62
N THR A 91 2.74 9.61 3.42
CA THR A 91 1.48 8.95 3.05
C THR A 91 1.60 8.03 1.82
N PRO A 92 2.11 8.49 0.65
CA PRO A 92 2.24 7.62 -0.51
C PRO A 92 3.24 6.47 -0.30
N ARG A 93 4.29 6.68 0.51
CA ARG A 93 5.29 5.63 0.81
C ARG A 93 4.72 4.53 1.71
N LEU A 94 3.93 4.91 2.72
CA LEU A 94 3.25 3.92 3.56
C LEU A 94 2.18 3.14 2.79
N ALA A 95 1.48 3.79 1.86
CA ALA A 95 0.52 3.12 0.98
C ALA A 95 1.22 2.07 0.10
N ALA A 96 2.41 2.38 -0.44
CA ALA A 96 3.19 1.43 -1.23
C ALA A 96 3.70 0.24 -0.40
N ILE A 97 4.12 0.46 0.86
CA ILE A 97 4.52 -0.61 1.77
C ILE A 97 3.33 -1.54 2.08
N GLY A 98 2.13 -0.98 2.22
CA GLY A 98 0.91 -1.77 2.48
C GLY A 98 0.38 -2.54 1.28
N ASN A 99 0.72 -2.10 0.05
CA ASN A 99 0.24 -2.68 -1.20
C ASN A 99 1.40 -2.85 -2.21
N PRO A 100 2.28 -3.86 -2.01
CA PRO A 100 3.46 -4.06 -2.85
C PRO A 100 3.14 -4.41 -4.31
N SER A 101 1.88 -4.75 -4.63
CA SER A 101 1.42 -5.16 -5.96
C SER A 101 1.28 -4.01 -6.97
N LYS A 102 1.39 -2.74 -6.54
CA LYS A 102 1.33 -1.58 -7.44
C LYS A 102 2.76 -1.13 -7.76
N PRO A 103 3.22 -1.19 -9.03
CA PRO A 103 4.51 -0.64 -9.43
C PRO A 103 4.58 0.82 -9.00
N GLN A 104 5.62 1.14 -8.24
CA GLN A 104 5.94 2.50 -7.83
C GLN A 104 6.45 3.23 -9.08
N ALA A 105 5.56 3.92 -9.80
CA ALA A 105 5.98 4.85 -10.84
C ALA A 105 6.82 5.95 -10.19
N ASP A 106 7.97 6.19 -10.80
CA ASP A 106 9.13 6.87 -10.26
C ASP A 106 8.82 8.28 -9.70
N ALA A 107 9.48 8.62 -8.60
CA ALA A 107 9.54 10.01 -8.14
C ALA A 107 10.39 10.82 -9.15
N PRO A 108 10.00 12.05 -9.52
CA PRO A 108 10.85 12.88 -10.36
C PRO A 108 12.11 13.29 -9.59
N ASP A 109 13.26 13.16 -10.26
CA ASP A 109 14.57 13.68 -9.85
C ASP A 109 14.57 15.20 -9.65
#